data_AF-A0A518IE56-F1
#
_entry.id   AF-A0A518IE56-F1
#
_cell.length_a   1.000
_cell.length_b   1.000
_cell.length_c   1.000
_cell.angle_alpha   90.00
_cell.angle_beta   90.00
_cell.angle_gamma   90.00
#
_symmetry.space_group_name_H-M   'P 1'
#
loop_
_entity.id
_entity.type
_entity.pdbx_description
1 polymer ?
#
loop_
_entity_poly.entity_id
_entity_poly.type
_entity_poly.pdbx_seq_one_letter_code
_entity_poly.pdbx_strand_id
1 'polypeptide(L)'
;MANPEHVYLIKQCSDEKMKEEITSDDVPMPVMDLTGLFLNDADLSGADLRMLSLNCNVLEGANLRGANISKSDLRFVNLEYADLAEANLSEAVMFGIFLTGANLTNADLAKAKLHSSKLDQAIFKNANLSGTLLGSANLEAANLWGSNCCGAKMRNTKLTNADLTDANLENADLRGTIFSGADLTGVNLKDAHVESRDWLDELKRCDPPVKGFRADDWSVHVELDDLEIELCTIVRA
;
A
#
# COMPACT_ATOMS: atom_id res chain seq x y z
N MET A 1 5.37 -25.77 -4.53
CA MET A 1 6.08 -26.02 -3.26
C MET A 1 7.49 -25.50 -3.38
N ALA A 2 7.90 -24.59 -2.50
CA ALA A 2 9.23 -24.01 -2.49
C ALA A 2 10.35 -25.05 -2.33
N ASN A 3 11.49 -24.85 -2.98
CA ASN A 3 12.68 -25.67 -2.75
C ASN A 3 13.24 -25.39 -1.33
N PRO A 4 13.32 -26.38 -0.43
CA PRO A 4 13.87 -26.19 0.92
C PRO A 4 15.29 -25.64 0.94
N GLU A 5 16.12 -25.98 -0.05
CA GLU A 5 17.49 -25.45 -0.14
C GLU A 5 17.49 -23.95 -0.46
N HIS A 6 16.59 -23.47 -1.33
CA HIS A 6 16.47 -22.05 -1.62
C HIS A 6 15.98 -21.27 -0.38
N VAL A 7 14.97 -21.80 0.33
CA VAL A 7 14.48 -21.19 1.58
C VAL A 7 15.58 -21.14 2.64
N TYR A 8 16.37 -22.21 2.76
CA TYR A 8 17.51 -22.26 3.67
C TYR A 8 18.58 -21.24 3.32
N LEU A 9 18.97 -21.14 2.04
CA LEU A 9 19.96 -20.16 1.56
C LEU A 9 19.50 -18.72 1.82
N ILE A 10 18.21 -18.43 1.58
CA ILE A 10 17.62 -17.12 1.85
C ILE A 10 17.72 -16.78 3.34
N LYS A 11 17.35 -17.71 4.23
CA LYS A 11 17.46 -17.50 5.68
C LYS A 11 18.91 -17.37 6.15
N GLN A 12 19.85 -18.13 5.58
CA GLN A 12 21.27 -18.02 5.94
C GLN A 12 21.90 -16.68 5.51
N CYS A 13 21.55 -16.18 4.33
CA CYS A 13 22.02 -14.85 3.89
C CYS A 13 21.44 -13.72 4.77
N SER A 14 20.35 -14.00 5.49
CA SER A 14 19.71 -13.07 6.40
C SER A 14 20.34 -13.01 7.80
N ASP A 15 21.14 -14.02 8.18
CA ASP A 15 21.80 -14.10 9.51
C ASP A 15 22.94 -13.07 9.68
N GLU A 16 23.00 -12.44 10.85
CA GLU A 16 23.94 -11.36 11.19
C GLU A 16 25.43 -11.75 11.10
N LYS A 17 25.76 -13.03 11.27
CA LYS A 17 27.16 -13.53 11.17
C LYS A 17 27.77 -13.31 9.80
N MET A 18 26.97 -13.41 8.73
CA MET A 18 27.45 -13.17 7.36
C MET A 18 27.63 -11.66 7.08
N LYS A 19 26.95 -10.79 7.85
CA LYS A 19 27.07 -9.33 7.73
C LYS A 19 28.31 -8.80 8.44
N GLU A 20 28.71 -9.38 9.58
CA GLU A 20 29.94 -9.01 10.30
C GLU A 20 31.21 -9.32 9.48
N GLU A 21 31.27 -10.44 8.76
CA GLU A 21 32.40 -10.76 7.86
C GLU A 21 32.50 -9.81 6.65
N ILE A 22 31.43 -9.08 6.33
CA ILE A 22 31.33 -8.14 5.19
C ILE A 22 31.51 -6.68 5.64
N THR A 23 31.70 -6.41 6.94
CA THR A 23 31.94 -5.04 7.49
C THR A 23 33.30 -4.41 7.17
N SER A 24 34.15 -5.01 6.33
CA SER A 24 35.21 -4.22 5.72
C SER A 24 34.58 -3.35 4.63
N ASP A 25 34.53 -2.04 4.90
CA ASP A 25 33.83 -0.91 4.24
C ASP A 25 33.68 -0.85 2.69
N ASP A 26 33.99 -1.87 1.90
CA ASP A 26 33.89 -1.83 0.43
C ASP A 26 33.45 -3.14 -0.24
N VAL A 27 32.90 -4.12 0.50
CA VAL A 27 32.31 -5.33 -0.11
C VAL A 27 30.80 -5.19 -0.11
N PRO A 28 30.15 -4.90 -1.26
CA PRO A 28 28.70 -4.99 -1.35
C PRO A 28 28.28 -6.38 -0.88
N MET A 29 27.30 -6.46 0.04
CA MET A 29 26.54 -7.70 0.26
C MET A 29 26.31 -8.32 -1.12
N PRO A 30 26.70 -9.58 -1.36
CA PRO A 30 26.46 -10.19 -2.67
C PRO A 30 24.97 -10.02 -2.92
N VAL A 31 24.65 -9.25 -3.97
CA VAL A 31 23.28 -9.06 -4.42
C VAL A 31 22.84 -10.44 -4.86
N MET A 32 22.24 -11.18 -3.93
CA MET A 32 21.77 -12.53 -4.21
C MET A 32 20.56 -12.33 -5.11
N ASP A 33 20.77 -12.54 -6.40
CA ASP A 33 19.71 -12.47 -7.38
C ASP A 33 18.83 -13.71 -7.20
N LEU A 34 17.67 -13.47 -6.61
CA LEU A 34 16.66 -14.49 -6.39
C LEU A 34 15.58 -14.42 -7.48
N THR A 35 15.82 -13.73 -8.60
CA THR A 35 14.82 -13.49 -9.65
C THR A 35 14.27 -14.80 -10.23
N GLY A 36 12.95 -14.93 -10.30
CA GLY A 36 12.25 -16.03 -10.98
C GLY A 36 12.21 -17.38 -10.24
N LEU A 37 12.55 -17.42 -8.95
CA LEU A 37 12.33 -18.56 -8.07
C LEU A 37 10.84 -18.81 -7.75
N PHE A 38 10.52 -20.10 -7.63
CA PHE A 38 9.25 -20.58 -7.10
C PHE A 38 9.39 -20.84 -5.60
N LEU A 39 8.74 -20.00 -4.80
CA LEU A 39 8.77 -19.97 -3.35
C LEU A 39 7.34 -20.02 -2.76
N ASN A 40 6.37 -20.58 -3.50
CA ASN A 40 5.00 -20.77 -3.00
C ASN A 40 5.00 -21.52 -1.67
N ASP A 41 4.19 -21.02 -0.74
CA ASP A 41 4.04 -21.52 0.62
C ASP A 41 5.35 -21.56 1.43
N ALA A 42 6.40 -20.85 0.99
CA ALA A 42 7.65 -20.79 1.72
C ALA A 42 7.46 -20.09 3.08
N ASP A 43 8.05 -20.66 4.13
CA ASP A 43 8.18 -19.96 5.40
C ASP A 43 9.46 -19.12 5.40
N LEU A 44 9.27 -17.81 5.26
CA LEU A 44 10.26 -16.75 5.32
C LEU A 44 9.94 -15.76 6.46
N SER A 45 9.18 -16.21 7.46
CA SER A 45 8.82 -15.37 8.62
C SER A 45 10.06 -14.84 9.33
N GLY A 46 10.04 -13.54 9.65
CA GLY A 46 11.14 -12.83 10.28
C GLY A 46 12.44 -12.73 9.45
N ALA A 47 12.45 -13.18 8.19
CA ALA A 47 13.65 -13.15 7.37
C ALA A 47 14.08 -11.70 7.06
N ASP A 48 15.39 -11.45 7.06
CA ASP A 48 15.95 -10.20 6.58
C ASP A 48 16.28 -10.31 5.09
N LEU A 49 15.40 -9.72 4.28
CA LEU A 49 15.42 -9.69 2.82
C LEU A 49 15.72 -8.28 2.27
N ARG A 50 16.29 -7.39 3.09
CA ARG A 50 16.57 -6.00 2.72
C ARG A 50 17.47 -5.90 1.51
N MET A 51 17.17 -4.94 0.63
CA MET A 51 17.97 -4.60 -0.55
C MET A 51 18.17 -5.76 -1.56
N LEU A 52 17.40 -6.85 -1.44
CA LEU A 52 17.46 -7.96 -2.38
C LEU A 52 16.64 -7.68 -3.65
N SER A 53 17.02 -8.31 -4.75
CA SER A 53 16.19 -8.41 -5.95
C SER A 53 15.39 -9.70 -5.90
N LEU A 54 14.08 -9.56 -5.71
CA LEU A 54 13.11 -10.64 -5.71
C LEU A 54 12.21 -10.60 -6.96
N ASN A 55 12.56 -9.77 -7.95
CA ASN A 55 11.75 -9.52 -9.14
C ASN A 55 11.22 -10.80 -9.79
N CYS A 56 9.97 -10.75 -10.27
CA CYS A 56 9.34 -11.86 -11.00
C CYS A 56 9.26 -13.20 -10.24
N ASN A 57 9.47 -13.22 -8.91
CA ASN A 57 9.28 -14.40 -8.09
C ASN A 57 7.81 -14.78 -7.94
N VAL A 58 7.57 -16.06 -7.67
CA VAL A 58 6.26 -16.56 -7.24
C VAL A 58 6.38 -16.97 -5.77
N LEU A 59 5.73 -16.20 -4.90
CA LEU A 59 5.67 -16.31 -3.44
C LEU A 59 4.19 -16.40 -3.00
N GLU A 60 3.33 -16.96 -3.84
CA GLU A 60 1.91 -17.17 -3.54
C GLU A 60 1.77 -17.98 -2.25
N GLY A 61 0.94 -17.50 -1.32
CA GLY A 61 0.72 -18.13 -0.02
C GLY A 61 1.93 -18.16 0.92
N ALA A 62 3.05 -17.51 0.58
CA ALA A 62 4.24 -17.52 1.41
C ALA A 62 4.00 -16.83 2.76
N ASN A 63 4.65 -17.33 3.81
CA ASN A 63 4.67 -16.69 5.12
C ASN A 63 5.89 -15.77 5.20
N LEU A 64 5.65 -14.46 5.16
CA LEU A 64 6.63 -13.37 5.29
C LEU A 64 6.33 -12.51 6.53
N ARG A 65 5.60 -13.08 7.51
CA ARG A 65 5.21 -12.37 8.72
C ARG A 65 6.43 -11.82 9.45
N GLY A 66 6.43 -10.52 9.73
CA GLY A 66 7.54 -9.83 10.39
C GLY A 66 8.85 -9.77 9.58
N ALA A 67 8.85 -10.19 8.32
CA ALA A 67 10.06 -10.13 7.48
C ALA A 67 10.47 -8.68 7.19
N ASN A 68 11.77 -8.43 7.08
CA ASN A 68 12.29 -7.13 6.68
C ASN A 68 12.66 -7.15 5.20
N ILE A 69 11.81 -6.55 4.37
CA ILE A 69 11.92 -6.48 2.91
C ILE A 69 12.09 -5.01 2.47
N SER A 70 12.54 -4.15 3.39
CA SER A 70 12.68 -2.72 3.12
C SER A 70 13.74 -2.45 2.04
N LYS A 71 13.46 -1.47 1.19
CA LYS A 71 14.32 -1.03 0.06
C LYS A 71 14.63 -2.12 -0.97
N SER A 72 13.95 -3.26 -0.93
CA SER A 72 14.12 -4.36 -1.87
C SER A 72 13.37 -4.10 -3.18
N ASP A 73 13.76 -4.82 -4.22
CA ASP A 73 13.12 -4.78 -5.53
C ASP A 73 12.22 -5.99 -5.71
N LEU A 74 10.92 -5.72 -5.79
CA LEU A 74 9.79 -6.67 -5.79
C LEU A 74 8.90 -6.44 -7.02
N ARG A 75 9.46 -5.91 -8.11
CA ARG A 75 8.69 -5.64 -9.33
C ARG A 75 8.11 -6.94 -9.89
N PHE A 76 6.81 -6.90 -10.19
CA PHE A 76 6.07 -8.01 -10.80
C PHE A 76 6.13 -9.33 -10.02
N VAL A 77 6.38 -9.28 -8.71
CA VAL A 77 6.35 -10.46 -7.85
C VAL A 77 4.91 -10.88 -7.57
N ASN A 78 4.65 -12.18 -7.58
CA ASN A 78 3.38 -12.72 -7.13
C ASN A 78 3.45 -13.06 -5.64
N LEU A 79 2.72 -12.30 -4.82
CA LEU A 79 2.50 -12.47 -3.37
C LEU A 79 1.00 -12.63 -3.07
N GLU A 80 0.21 -13.14 -4.02
CA GLU A 80 -1.20 -13.41 -3.79
C GLU A 80 -1.38 -14.33 -2.58
N TYR A 81 -2.29 -13.96 -1.68
CA TYR A 81 -2.60 -14.67 -0.43
C TYR A 81 -1.42 -14.85 0.55
N ALA A 82 -0.30 -14.16 0.34
CA ALA A 82 0.84 -14.22 1.26
C ALA A 82 0.52 -13.56 2.63
N ASP A 83 1.13 -14.07 3.70
CA ASP A 83 1.09 -13.43 5.02
C ASP A 83 2.29 -12.51 5.20
N LEU A 84 2.06 -11.20 5.08
CA LEU A 84 3.02 -10.11 5.25
C LEU A 84 2.71 -9.30 6.52
N ALA A 85 1.93 -9.84 7.46
CA ALA A 85 1.59 -9.10 8.67
C ALA A 85 2.85 -8.71 9.44
N GLU A 86 2.88 -7.48 9.94
CA GLU A 86 4.03 -6.89 10.65
C GLU A 86 5.34 -6.82 9.83
N ALA A 87 5.31 -7.11 8.52
CA ALA A 87 6.49 -7.01 7.68
C ALA A 87 6.90 -5.54 7.47
N ASN A 88 8.20 -5.31 7.32
CA ASN A 88 8.75 -4.01 6.92
C ASN A 88 9.03 -4.01 5.41
N LEU A 89 8.22 -3.30 4.65
CA LEU A 89 8.29 -3.06 3.20
C LEU A 89 8.62 -1.59 2.88
N SER A 90 9.08 -0.81 3.88
CA SER A 90 9.36 0.61 3.70
C SER A 90 10.35 0.85 2.56
N GLU A 91 10.07 1.85 1.74
CA GLU A 91 10.85 2.25 0.57
C GLU A 91 11.06 1.16 -0.50
N ALA A 92 10.38 0.00 -0.41
CA ALA A 92 10.50 -1.07 -1.40
C ALA A 92 9.94 -0.66 -2.77
N VAL A 93 10.53 -1.21 -3.84
CA VAL A 93 10.08 -1.01 -5.22
C VAL A 93 9.17 -2.16 -5.61
N MET A 94 7.86 -1.92 -5.66
CA MET A 94 6.82 -2.93 -5.87
C MET A 94 5.93 -2.60 -7.07
N PHE A 95 6.49 -2.03 -8.14
CA PHE A 95 5.72 -1.70 -9.34
C PHE A 95 5.11 -2.97 -9.96
N GLY A 96 3.80 -2.94 -10.20
CA GLY A 96 3.08 -4.05 -10.82
C GLY A 96 3.06 -5.34 -9.99
N ILE A 97 3.23 -5.25 -8.66
CA ILE A 97 3.18 -6.42 -7.77
C ILE A 97 1.76 -7.01 -7.71
N PHE A 98 1.66 -8.32 -7.49
CA PHE A 98 0.39 -9.01 -7.22
C PHE A 98 0.29 -9.34 -5.74
N LEU A 99 -0.69 -8.75 -5.07
CA LEU A 99 -0.94 -8.88 -3.63
C LEU A 99 -2.43 -9.17 -3.36
N THR A 100 -3.15 -9.72 -4.35
CA THR A 100 -4.58 -10.05 -4.19
C THR A 100 -4.77 -10.94 -2.96
N GLY A 101 -5.66 -10.52 -2.05
CA GLY A 101 -5.96 -11.25 -0.82
C GLY A 101 -4.81 -11.37 0.20
N ALA A 102 -3.68 -10.69 -0.01
CA ALA A 102 -2.54 -10.77 0.91
C ALA A 102 -2.83 -10.09 2.26
N ASN A 103 -2.25 -10.61 3.34
CA ASN A 103 -2.38 -10.03 4.67
C ASN A 103 -1.22 -9.10 4.98
N LEU A 104 -1.44 -7.79 5.01
CA LEU A 104 -0.48 -6.75 5.37
C LEU A 104 -0.87 -6.05 6.70
N THR A 105 -1.57 -6.74 7.59
CA THR A 105 -1.99 -6.19 8.88
C THR A 105 -0.78 -5.70 9.68
N ASN A 106 -0.81 -4.45 10.16
CA ASN A 106 0.27 -3.77 10.87
C ASN A 106 1.62 -3.69 10.09
N ALA A 107 1.63 -3.92 8.78
CA ALA A 107 2.87 -3.82 7.99
C ALA A 107 3.31 -2.36 7.81
N ASP A 108 4.61 -2.15 7.67
CA ASP A 108 5.18 -0.83 7.33
C ASP A 108 5.51 -0.75 5.84
N LEU A 109 4.74 0.03 5.09
CA LEU A 109 4.92 0.29 3.66
C LEU A 109 5.34 1.74 3.40
N ALA A 110 5.83 2.49 4.40
CA ALA A 110 6.14 3.90 4.25
C ALA A 110 6.99 4.17 3.00
N LYS A 111 6.54 5.08 2.14
CA LYS A 111 7.21 5.50 0.89
C LYS A 111 7.44 4.38 -0.12
N ALA A 112 6.79 3.23 0.02
CA ALA A 112 6.91 2.16 -0.95
C ALA A 112 6.26 2.52 -2.30
N LYS A 113 6.76 1.93 -3.38
CA LYS A 113 6.33 2.24 -4.76
C LYS A 113 5.44 1.13 -5.30
N LEU A 114 4.13 1.32 -5.25
CA LEU A 114 3.08 0.36 -5.60
C LEU A 114 2.27 0.76 -6.86
N HIS A 115 2.80 1.64 -7.71
CA HIS A 115 2.12 2.04 -8.95
C HIS A 115 1.72 0.83 -9.80
N SER A 116 0.50 0.88 -10.35
CA SER A 116 -0.06 -0.15 -11.24
C SER A 116 -0.11 -1.57 -10.66
N SER A 117 -0.19 -1.71 -9.32
CA SER A 117 -0.21 -3.01 -8.63
C SER A 117 -1.63 -3.57 -8.48
N LYS A 118 -1.73 -4.89 -8.34
CA LYS A 118 -2.97 -5.57 -7.95
C LYS A 118 -2.97 -5.83 -6.45
N LEU A 119 -3.89 -5.19 -5.74
CA LEU A 119 -4.02 -5.20 -4.29
C LEU A 119 -5.48 -5.48 -3.90
N ASP A 120 -6.29 -6.02 -4.82
CA ASP A 120 -7.70 -6.30 -4.57
C ASP A 120 -7.86 -7.31 -3.43
N GLN A 121 -8.81 -7.05 -2.54
CA GLN A 121 -9.07 -7.85 -1.33
C GLN A 121 -7.89 -7.96 -0.34
N ALA A 122 -6.80 -7.20 -0.53
CA ALA A 122 -5.69 -7.19 0.42
C ALA A 122 -6.07 -6.54 1.75
N ILE A 123 -5.44 -6.99 2.84
CA ILE A 123 -5.72 -6.54 4.21
C ILE A 123 -4.59 -5.63 4.70
N PHE A 124 -4.82 -4.33 4.71
CA PHE A 124 -3.91 -3.28 5.21
C PHE A 124 -4.33 -2.74 6.59
N LYS A 125 -5.03 -3.53 7.40
CA LYS A 125 -5.51 -3.10 8.71
C LYS A 125 -4.37 -2.54 9.56
N ASN A 126 -4.49 -1.29 10.01
CA ASN A 126 -3.47 -0.54 10.75
C ASN A 126 -2.09 -0.44 10.06
N ALA A 127 -1.99 -0.70 8.76
CA ALA A 127 -0.72 -0.60 8.05
C ALA A 127 -0.26 0.85 7.91
N ASN A 128 1.05 1.06 7.85
CA ASN A 128 1.62 2.36 7.55
C ASN A 128 1.87 2.49 6.03
N LEU A 129 1.01 3.21 5.34
CA LEU A 129 1.10 3.51 3.91
C LEU A 129 1.53 4.98 3.65
N SER A 130 2.13 5.64 4.64
CA SER A 130 2.46 7.06 4.54
C SER A 130 3.42 7.36 3.39
N GLY A 131 3.09 8.35 2.57
CA GLY A 131 3.87 8.75 1.40
C GLY A 131 4.02 7.68 0.32
N THR A 132 3.22 6.61 0.34
CA THR A 132 3.25 5.56 -0.68
C THR A 132 2.87 6.10 -2.05
N LEU A 133 3.37 5.44 -3.09
CA LEU A 133 2.99 5.73 -4.46
C LEU A 133 2.07 4.63 -4.99
N LEU A 134 0.76 4.89 -5.00
CA LEU A 134 -0.30 3.94 -5.35
C LEU A 134 -1.00 4.26 -6.68
N GLY A 135 -0.46 5.18 -7.48
CA GLY A 135 -1.12 5.63 -8.70
C GLY A 135 -1.50 4.46 -9.63
N SER A 136 -2.74 4.49 -10.11
CA SER A 136 -3.34 3.42 -10.95
C SER A 136 -3.36 2.02 -10.33
N ALA A 137 -3.17 1.87 -9.02
CA ALA A 137 -3.28 0.59 -8.34
C ALA A 137 -4.75 0.15 -8.19
N ASN A 138 -4.97 -1.16 -8.09
CA ASN A 138 -6.28 -1.74 -7.81
C ASN A 138 -6.39 -2.18 -6.35
N LEU A 139 -7.10 -1.44 -5.50
CA LEU A 139 -7.44 -1.79 -4.11
C LEU A 139 -8.94 -2.11 -3.96
N GLU A 140 -9.57 -2.64 -5.01
CA GLU A 140 -10.98 -3.04 -4.94
C GLU A 140 -11.22 -4.04 -3.79
N ALA A 141 -12.22 -3.75 -2.95
CA ALA A 141 -12.58 -4.53 -1.77
C ALA A 141 -11.44 -4.74 -0.75
N ALA A 142 -10.37 -3.92 -0.78
CA ALA A 142 -9.31 -3.97 0.20
C ALA A 142 -9.78 -3.48 1.58
N ASN A 143 -9.18 -4.02 2.65
CA ASN A 143 -9.42 -3.55 4.01
C ASN A 143 -8.28 -2.62 4.46
N LEU A 144 -8.55 -1.33 4.54
CA LEU A 144 -7.63 -0.27 4.98
C LEU A 144 -8.00 0.29 6.36
N TRP A 145 -8.78 -0.45 7.16
CA TRP A 145 -9.25 -0.01 8.47
C TRP A 145 -8.09 0.49 9.34
N GLY A 146 -8.21 1.72 9.85
CA GLY A 146 -7.23 2.36 10.73
C GLY A 146 -5.83 2.57 10.11
N SER A 147 -5.67 2.39 8.79
CA SER A 147 -4.38 2.54 8.13
C SER A 147 -3.93 4.01 8.05
N ASN A 148 -2.61 4.22 8.01
CA ASN A 148 -2.04 5.55 7.83
C ASN A 148 -1.61 5.76 6.37
N CYS A 149 -2.44 6.44 5.59
CA CYS A 149 -2.18 6.82 4.19
C CYS A 149 -1.76 8.29 4.03
N CYS A 150 -1.27 8.94 5.11
CA CYS A 150 -0.90 10.35 5.09
C CYS A 150 0.10 10.65 3.95
N GLY A 151 -0.22 11.61 3.10
CA GLY A 151 0.62 12.03 1.97
C GLY A 151 0.71 11.04 0.80
N ALA A 152 -0.04 9.93 0.83
CA ALA A 152 -0.03 8.92 -0.23
C ALA A 152 -0.45 9.52 -1.58
N LYS A 153 0.16 9.03 -2.66
CA LYS A 153 -0.15 9.44 -4.04
C LYS A 153 -1.00 8.37 -4.69
N MET A 154 -2.30 8.58 -4.71
CA MET A 154 -3.33 7.61 -5.08
C MET A 154 -4.07 8.00 -6.36
N ARG A 155 -3.48 8.80 -7.25
CA ARG A 155 -4.16 9.22 -8.48
C ARG A 155 -4.64 8.01 -9.30
N ASN A 156 -5.88 8.06 -9.78
CA ASN A 156 -6.52 6.98 -10.56
C ASN A 156 -6.55 5.61 -9.86
N THR A 157 -6.47 5.59 -8.52
CA THR A 157 -6.55 4.34 -7.75
C THR A 157 -7.99 3.84 -7.68
N LYS A 158 -8.19 2.52 -7.73
CA LYS A 158 -9.52 1.93 -7.50
C LYS A 158 -9.66 1.52 -6.04
N LEU A 159 -10.64 2.10 -5.35
CA LEU A 159 -11.03 1.77 -3.98
C LEU A 159 -12.49 1.33 -3.92
N THR A 160 -13.06 0.86 -5.03
CA THR A 160 -14.43 0.36 -5.09
C THR A 160 -14.66 -0.69 -3.99
N ASN A 161 -15.70 -0.52 -3.19
CA ASN A 161 -16.05 -1.39 -2.05
C ASN A 161 -14.95 -1.57 -0.97
N ALA A 162 -13.92 -0.72 -0.94
CA ALA A 162 -12.87 -0.81 0.08
C ALA A 162 -13.38 -0.31 1.45
N ASP A 163 -12.89 -0.90 2.54
CA ASP A 163 -13.11 -0.41 3.90
C ASP A 163 -11.98 0.54 4.28
N LEU A 164 -12.23 1.85 4.34
CA LEU A 164 -11.27 2.85 4.81
C LEU A 164 -11.63 3.38 6.20
N THR A 165 -12.44 2.68 6.98
CA THR A 165 -12.90 3.17 8.28
C THR A 165 -11.73 3.61 9.16
N ASP A 166 -11.80 4.83 9.70
CA ASP A 166 -10.76 5.47 10.52
C ASP A 166 -9.37 5.58 9.85
N ALA A 167 -9.26 5.42 8.53
CA ALA A 167 -7.99 5.62 7.82
C ALA A 167 -7.58 7.10 7.80
N ASN A 168 -6.27 7.36 7.84
CA ASN A 168 -5.72 8.70 7.72
C ASN A 168 -5.29 9.00 6.28
N LEU A 169 -6.02 9.86 5.57
CA LEU A 169 -5.72 10.32 4.21
C LEU A 169 -5.27 11.79 4.18
N GLU A 170 -4.79 12.32 5.31
CA GLU A 170 -4.30 13.70 5.38
C GLU A 170 -3.21 13.96 4.32
N ASN A 171 -3.28 15.07 3.60
CA ASN A 171 -2.35 15.44 2.51
C ASN A 171 -2.27 14.43 1.32
N ALA A 172 -3.17 13.46 1.23
CA ALA A 172 -3.15 12.48 0.14
C ALA A 172 -3.57 13.12 -1.21
N ASP A 173 -3.01 12.63 -2.31
CA ASP A 173 -3.43 13.00 -3.67
C ASP A 173 -4.36 11.93 -4.23
N LEU A 174 -5.65 12.24 -4.26
CA LEU A 174 -6.73 11.29 -4.54
C LEU A 174 -7.47 11.63 -5.85
N ARG A 175 -6.93 12.51 -6.69
CA ARG A 175 -7.51 12.86 -8.00
C ARG A 175 -7.74 11.64 -8.89
N GLY A 176 -8.91 11.55 -9.51
CA GLY A 176 -9.34 10.38 -10.29
C GLY A 176 -9.51 9.06 -9.49
N THR A 177 -9.41 9.09 -8.16
CA THR A 177 -9.64 7.87 -7.34
C THR A 177 -11.11 7.51 -7.34
N ILE A 178 -11.41 6.22 -7.50
CA ILE A 178 -12.79 5.70 -7.54
C ILE A 178 -13.14 5.12 -6.17
N PHE A 179 -14.15 5.69 -5.50
CA PHE A 179 -14.59 5.30 -4.16
C PHE A 179 -15.96 4.61 -4.14
N SER A 180 -16.50 4.20 -5.30
CA SER A 180 -17.86 3.65 -5.37
C SER A 180 -18.06 2.49 -4.39
N GLY A 181 -18.95 2.67 -3.40
CA GLY A 181 -19.24 1.66 -2.37
C GLY A 181 -18.19 1.53 -1.26
N ALA A 182 -17.14 2.37 -1.24
CA ALA A 182 -16.17 2.39 -0.17
C ALA A 182 -16.79 2.91 1.14
N ASP A 183 -16.35 2.35 2.27
CA ASP A 183 -16.68 2.88 3.59
C ASP A 183 -15.65 3.94 3.99
N LEU A 184 -16.09 5.19 4.13
CA LEU A 184 -15.25 6.33 4.50
C LEU A 184 -15.51 6.80 5.94
N THR A 185 -16.21 6.00 6.75
CA THR A 185 -16.57 6.36 8.11
C THR A 185 -15.35 6.72 8.95
N GLY A 186 -15.34 7.93 9.53
CA GLY A 186 -14.23 8.37 10.39
C GLY A 186 -12.89 8.65 9.69
N VAL A 187 -12.82 8.56 8.36
CA VAL A 187 -11.61 8.90 7.59
C VAL A 187 -11.18 10.34 7.88
N ASN A 188 -9.88 10.59 7.95
CA ASN A 188 -9.32 11.93 7.98
C ASN A 188 -8.92 12.39 6.56
N LEU A 189 -9.61 13.40 6.01
CA LEU A 189 -9.33 13.96 4.68
C LEU A 189 -8.68 15.36 4.71
N LYS A 190 -8.15 15.79 5.86
CA LYS A 190 -7.51 17.11 5.99
C LYS A 190 -6.44 17.34 4.90
N ASP A 191 -6.52 18.46 4.20
CA ASP A 191 -5.57 18.85 3.15
C ASP A 191 -5.44 17.83 1.98
N ALA A 192 -6.38 16.90 1.83
CA ALA A 192 -6.37 15.95 0.73
C ALA A 192 -6.78 16.63 -0.60
N HIS A 193 -6.12 16.24 -1.70
CA HIS A 193 -6.46 16.72 -3.04
C HIS A 193 -7.44 15.77 -3.71
N VAL A 194 -8.60 16.27 -4.09
CA VAL A 194 -9.73 15.49 -4.59
C VAL A 194 -10.27 16.16 -5.85
N GLU A 195 -10.83 15.39 -6.79
CA GLU A 195 -11.50 15.94 -7.97
C GLU A 195 -13.02 15.98 -7.73
N SER A 196 -13.62 17.15 -7.92
CA SER A 196 -15.00 17.45 -7.56
C SER A 196 -15.98 16.89 -8.59
N ARG A 197 -16.48 15.66 -8.36
CA ARG A 197 -17.85 15.24 -8.72
C ARG A 197 -18.25 13.88 -8.12
N ASP A 198 -17.33 12.91 -8.09
CA ASP A 198 -17.62 11.51 -7.72
C ASP A 198 -17.47 11.19 -6.23
N TRP A 199 -17.43 12.22 -5.38
CA TRP A 199 -17.16 12.07 -3.93
C TRP A 199 -18.33 12.53 -3.07
N LEU A 200 -19.17 13.41 -3.60
CA LEU A 200 -20.26 14.03 -2.85
C LEU A 200 -21.32 13.00 -2.43
N ASP A 201 -21.54 11.96 -3.23
CA ASP A 201 -22.56 10.96 -2.92
C ASP A 201 -22.06 9.90 -1.95
N GLU A 202 -20.76 9.60 -1.98
CA GLU A 202 -20.05 8.71 -1.06
C GLU A 202 -19.99 9.35 0.33
N LEU A 203 -19.64 10.64 0.43
CA LEU A 203 -19.58 11.36 1.69
C LEU A 203 -20.94 11.45 2.40
N LYS A 204 -22.03 11.61 1.64
CA LYS A 204 -23.40 11.66 2.19
C LYS A 204 -23.85 10.33 2.83
N ARG A 205 -23.19 9.21 2.51
CA ARG A 205 -23.56 7.88 3.02
C ARG A 205 -22.87 7.52 4.33
N CYS A 206 -21.90 8.32 4.79
CA CYS A 206 -21.09 8.02 5.98
C CYS A 206 -21.80 8.44 7.28
N ASP A 207 -21.77 7.56 8.28
CA ASP A 207 -22.25 7.84 9.65
C ASP A 207 -21.32 7.20 10.70
N PRO A 208 -20.55 7.97 11.48
CA PRO A 208 -20.46 9.43 11.52
C PRO A 208 -19.80 10.05 10.27
N PRO A 209 -20.01 11.36 10.03
CA PRO A 209 -19.36 12.06 8.93
C PRO A 209 -17.83 12.01 9.02
N VAL A 210 -17.19 12.06 7.86
CA VAL A 210 -15.73 12.12 7.69
C VAL A 210 -15.11 13.20 8.58
N LYS A 211 -14.03 12.84 9.30
CA LYS A 211 -13.32 13.75 10.20
C LYS A 211 -12.48 14.74 9.39
N GLY A 212 -12.41 15.99 9.87
CA GLY A 212 -11.65 17.05 9.18
C GLY A 212 -12.32 17.59 7.92
N PHE A 213 -13.58 17.20 7.66
CA PHE A 213 -14.37 17.71 6.55
C PHE A 213 -15.30 18.83 7.05
N ARG A 214 -14.99 20.10 6.75
CA ARG A 214 -15.93 21.22 6.93
C ARG A 214 -16.60 21.53 5.60
N ALA A 215 -17.92 21.75 5.60
CA ALA A 215 -18.62 22.16 4.38
C ALA A 215 -18.10 23.51 3.83
N ASP A 216 -17.52 24.33 4.70
CA ASP A 216 -16.84 25.59 4.43
C ASP A 216 -15.38 25.42 3.94
N ASP A 217 -14.81 24.20 4.01
CA ASP A 217 -13.51 23.83 3.42
C ASP A 217 -13.60 23.51 1.91
N TRP A 218 -14.66 23.95 1.22
CA TRP A 218 -14.74 24.00 -0.25
C TRP A 218 -13.61 24.82 -0.92
N SER A 219 -12.66 25.36 -0.15
CA SER A 219 -11.32 25.75 -0.59
C SER A 219 -10.39 24.56 -0.91
N VAL A 220 -10.90 23.33 -1.02
CA VAL A 220 -10.29 22.34 -1.93
C VAL A 220 -10.04 23.06 -3.24
N HIS A 221 -8.80 23.09 -3.73
CA HIS A 221 -8.48 23.65 -5.04
C HIS A 221 -9.14 22.79 -6.11
N VAL A 222 -10.45 23.00 -6.29
CA VAL A 222 -11.16 22.59 -7.48
C VAL A 222 -10.57 23.50 -8.55
N GLU A 223 -9.71 22.95 -9.41
CA GLU A 223 -9.50 23.51 -10.74
C GLU A 223 -10.86 23.43 -11.43
N LEU A 224 -11.68 24.45 -11.19
CA LEU A 224 -12.94 24.67 -11.88
C LEU A 224 -12.54 25.08 -13.29
N ASP A 225 -12.75 24.20 -14.26
CA ASP A 225 -12.84 24.60 -15.65
C ASP A 225 -14.04 25.56 -15.78
N ASP A 226 -13.78 26.86 -15.64
CA ASP A 226 -14.44 28.09 -16.13
C ASP A 226 -15.94 28.13 -16.50
N LEU A 227 -16.85 27.26 -16.02
CA LEU A 227 -18.26 27.31 -16.52
C LEU A 227 -19.45 27.11 -15.59
N GLU A 228 -19.35 26.78 -14.29
CA GLU A 228 -20.56 26.63 -13.46
C GLU A 228 -20.44 27.23 -12.05
N ILE A 229 -20.34 28.56 -11.96
CA ILE A 229 -20.69 29.33 -10.76
C ILE A 229 -22.22 29.38 -10.67
N GLU A 230 -22.89 28.29 -10.28
CA GLU A 230 -24.34 28.38 -9.99
C GLU A 230 -24.89 27.42 -8.91
N LEU A 231 -24.09 26.49 -8.35
CA LEU A 231 -24.63 25.48 -7.42
C LEU A 231 -24.31 25.67 -5.92
N CYS A 232 -23.61 26.73 -5.51
CA CYS A 232 -23.32 26.99 -4.09
C CYS A 232 -24.52 27.45 -3.23
N THR A 233 -25.76 27.41 -3.75
CA THR A 233 -26.93 27.98 -3.05
C THR A 233 -27.77 26.95 -2.26
N ILE A 234 -27.52 25.64 -2.33
CA ILE A 234 -28.51 24.64 -1.86
C ILE A 234 -28.25 24.03 -0.46
N VAL A 235 -27.24 24.47 0.32
CA VAL A 235 -27.05 23.98 1.71
C VAL A 235 -27.19 25.10 2.75
N ARG A 236 -28.19 25.96 2.58
CA ARG A 236 -28.71 26.81 3.66
C ARG A 236 -30.24 26.67 3.75
N ALA A 237 -30.68 25.59 4.38
CA ALA A 237 -31.98 25.46 5.03
C ALA A 237 -31.87 24.44 6.16
#